data_AF-A0A948VUP2-F1
#
_entry.id   AF-A0A948VUP2-F1
#
_cell.length_a   1.000
_cell.length_b   1.000
_cell.length_c   1.000
_cell.angle_alpha   90.00
_cell.angle_beta   90.00
_cell.angle_gamma   90.00
#
_symmetry.space_group_name_H-M   'P 1'
#
loop_
_entity.id
_entity.type
_entity.pdbx_description
1 polymer ?
#
loop_
_entity_poly.entity_id
_entity_poly.type
_entity_poly.pdbx_seq_one_letter_code
_entity_poly.pdbx_strand_id
1 'polypeptide(L)'
;HTDSLPWRSGVAANNWSLSTGRAEATRQALVLSGVPMPRIARIEGVADTEPLIADNPADPRNRRISLLLLDDRAVSKPARTGPVGKPIFKAPPAAPANASTRNEAPARAVGNGNQ
;
A
#
# COMPACT_ATOMS: atom_id res chain seq x y z
N HIS A 1 0.59 2.11 -7.63
CA HIS A 1 0.81 3.50 -7.19
C HIS A 1 -0.50 4.09 -6.69
N THR A 2 -0.44 4.99 -5.71
CA THR A 2 -1.56 5.80 -5.22
C THR A 2 -1.22 7.29 -5.30
N ASP A 3 -2.20 8.15 -5.08
CA ASP A 3 -1.96 9.56 -4.77
C ASP A 3 -1.57 9.70 -3.28
N SER A 4 -1.19 10.91 -2.87
CA SER A 4 -0.77 11.21 -1.50
C SER A 4 -1.93 11.36 -0.51
N LEU A 5 -3.19 11.24 -0.97
CA LEU A 5 -4.33 11.37 -0.07
C LEU A 5 -4.45 10.09 0.78
N PRO A 6 -4.79 10.21 2.08
CA PRO A 6 -5.04 9.04 2.91
C PRO A 6 -6.20 8.23 2.34
N TRP A 7 -5.99 6.93 2.07
CA TRP A 7 -7.02 6.08 1.48
C TRP A 7 -8.34 6.07 2.26
N ARG A 8 -8.29 5.79 3.57
CA ARG A 8 -9.45 5.75 4.47
C ARG A 8 -9.04 6.05 5.91
N SER A 9 -9.81 6.89 6.59
CA SER A 9 -9.68 7.11 8.04
C SER A 9 -10.31 5.96 8.83
N GLY A 10 -9.75 5.65 10.01
CA GLY A 10 -10.34 4.67 10.94
C GLY A 10 -10.07 3.20 10.61
N VAL A 11 -9.23 2.91 9.62
CA VAL A 11 -8.76 1.56 9.28
C VAL A 11 -7.23 1.55 9.37
N ALA A 12 -6.64 0.45 9.85
CA ALA A 12 -5.17 0.30 9.92
C ALA A 12 -4.51 0.25 8.52
N ALA A 13 -5.30 0.00 7.47
CA ALA A 13 -4.83 -0.04 6.10
C ALA A 13 -4.57 1.36 5.54
N ASN A 14 -3.48 1.51 4.79
CA ASN A 14 -2.99 2.78 4.26
C ASN A 14 -2.61 2.63 2.78
N ASN A 15 -1.98 3.65 2.21
CA ASN A 15 -1.58 3.65 0.81
C ASN A 15 -0.60 2.52 0.46
N TRP A 16 0.22 2.05 1.41
CA TRP A 16 1.07 0.88 1.23
C TRP A 16 0.24 -0.38 1.02
N SER A 17 -0.65 -0.73 1.96
CA SER A 17 -1.47 -1.94 1.84
C SER A 17 -2.42 -1.88 0.64
N LEU A 18 -2.97 -0.71 0.33
CA LEU A 18 -3.81 -0.51 -0.85
C LEU A 18 -3.03 -0.78 -2.15
N SER A 19 -1.84 -0.19 -2.30
CA SER A 19 -1.06 -0.34 -3.52
C SER A 19 -0.60 -1.79 -3.75
N THR A 20 -0.16 -2.47 -2.69
CA THR A 20 0.20 -3.90 -2.72
C THR A 20 -1.01 -4.78 -3.05
N GLY A 21 -2.16 -4.53 -2.43
CA GLY A 21 -3.39 -5.26 -2.71
C GLY A 21 -3.86 -5.12 -4.16
N ARG A 22 -3.75 -3.92 -4.74
CA ARG A 22 -4.04 -3.69 -6.17
C ARG A 22 -3.04 -4.40 -7.09
N ALA A 23 -1.77 -4.44 -6.73
CA ALA A 23 -0.75 -5.16 -7.50
C ALA A 23 -1.04 -6.67 -7.51
N GLU A 24 -1.37 -7.25 -6.36
CA GLU A 24 -1.75 -8.66 -6.25
C GLU A 24 -3.05 -8.98 -7.01
N ALA A 25 -4.08 -8.13 -6.89
CA ALA A 25 -5.32 -8.29 -7.65
C ALA A 25 -5.07 -8.25 -9.16
N THR A 26 -4.17 -7.37 -9.62
CA THR A 26 -3.77 -7.30 -11.04
C THR A 26 -3.06 -8.59 -11.47
N ARG A 27 -2.15 -9.10 -10.64
CA ARG A 27 -1.46 -10.38 -10.88
C ARG A 27 -2.45 -11.53 -11.04
N GLN A 28 -3.42 -11.63 -10.12
CA GLN A 28 -4.47 -12.65 -10.17
C GLN A 28 -5.31 -12.52 -11.45
N ALA A 29 -5.71 -11.30 -11.81
CA ALA A 29 -6.47 -11.04 -13.03
C ALA A 29 -5.71 -11.46 -14.31
N LEU A 30 -4.40 -11.19 -14.38
CA LEU A 30 -3.57 -11.62 -15.52
C LEU A 30 -3.45 -13.15 -15.62
N VAL A 31 -3.33 -13.84 -14.49
CA VAL A 31 -3.28 -15.31 -14.48
C VAL A 31 -4.61 -15.90 -14.92
N LEU A 32 -5.73 -15.34 -14.43
CA LEU A 32 -7.07 -15.74 -14.82
C LEU A 32 -7.36 -15.47 -16.31
N SER A 33 -6.71 -14.46 -16.91
CA SER A 33 -6.82 -14.20 -18.35
C SER A 33 -5.86 -15.04 -19.22
N GLY A 34 -5.10 -15.95 -18.62
CA GLY A 34 -4.26 -16.91 -19.32
C GLY A 34 -2.76 -16.57 -19.37
N VAL A 35 -2.30 -15.53 -18.66
CA VAL A 35 -0.86 -15.28 -18.52
C VAL A 35 -0.25 -16.34 -17.58
N PRO A 36 0.71 -17.16 -18.03
CA PRO A 36 1.32 -18.18 -17.18
C PRO A 36 2.07 -17.56 -16.00
N MET A 37 1.92 -18.15 -14.81
CA MET A 37 2.62 -17.73 -13.59
C MET A 37 4.13 -17.49 -13.76
N PRO A 38 4.89 -18.35 -14.48
CA PRO A 38 6.33 -18.13 -14.68
C PRO A 38 6.69 -16.86 -15.47
N ARG A 39 5.74 -16.21 -16.16
CA ARG A 39 5.97 -14.94 -16.87
C ARG A 39 5.90 -13.71 -15.96
N ILE A 40 5.48 -13.88 -14.70
CA ILE A 40 5.41 -12.79 -13.73
C ILE A 40 6.69 -12.77 -12.90
N ALA A 41 7.57 -11.81 -13.18
CA ALA A 41 8.85 -11.70 -12.48
C ALA A 41 8.71 -11.20 -11.03
N ARG A 42 7.90 -10.16 -10.80
CA ARG A 42 7.60 -9.59 -9.48
C ARG A 42 6.36 -8.71 -9.48
N ILE A 43 5.84 -8.40 -8.30
CA ILE A 43 4.82 -7.37 -8.06
C ILE A 43 5.32 -6.39 -7.00
N GLU A 44 4.91 -5.13 -7.08
CA GLU A 44 5.36 -4.08 -6.17
C GLU A 44 4.20 -3.15 -5.81
N GLY A 45 4.12 -2.76 -4.53
CA GLY A 45 3.27 -1.69 -4.04
C GLY A 45 4.16 -0.57 -3.51
N VAL A 46 4.06 0.62 -4.11
CA VAL A 46 4.92 1.78 -3.80
C VAL A 46 4.16 2.96 -3.19
N ALA A 47 2.90 2.76 -2.77
CA ALA A 47 2.06 3.83 -2.22
C ALA A 47 2.13 5.11 -3.09
N ASP A 48 2.37 6.26 -2.45
CA ASP A 48 2.50 7.60 -2.99
C ASP A 48 3.97 8.06 -3.18
N THR A 49 4.94 7.15 -3.09
CA THR A 49 6.37 7.51 -3.14
C THR A 49 6.89 7.80 -4.55
N GLU A 50 6.15 7.41 -5.59
CA GLU A 50 6.51 7.58 -6.99
C GLU A 50 5.37 8.28 -7.78
N PRO A 51 5.10 9.56 -7.51
CA PRO A 51 4.06 10.31 -8.20
C PRO A 51 4.42 10.47 -9.69
N LEU A 52 3.42 10.35 -10.57
CA LEU A 52 3.56 10.70 -11.98
C LEU A 52 3.68 12.21 -12.15
N ILE A 53 2.95 12.95 -11.32
CA ILE A 53 2.93 14.41 -11.29
C ILE A 53 3.49 14.83 -9.93
N ALA A 54 4.81 15.04 -9.87
CA ALA A 54 5.51 15.35 -8.63
C ALA A 54 5.06 16.68 -8.01
N ASP A 55 4.70 17.66 -8.85
CA ASP A 55 4.25 19.00 -8.40
C ASP A 55 2.85 18.98 -7.77
N ASN A 56 2.07 17.92 -8.02
CA ASN A 56 0.77 17.72 -7.39
C ASN A 56 0.60 16.25 -6.97
N PRO A 57 1.17 15.82 -5.82
CA PRO A 57 1.10 14.44 -5.36
C PRO A 57 -0.33 13.93 -5.10
N ALA A 58 -1.28 14.83 -4.83
CA ALA A 58 -2.69 14.52 -4.63
C ALA A 58 -3.47 14.37 -5.95
N ASP A 59 -2.85 14.60 -7.12
CA ASP A 59 -3.51 14.50 -8.41
C ASP A 59 -4.05 13.08 -8.64
N PRO A 60 -5.35 12.92 -9.00
CA PRO A 60 -5.97 11.63 -9.29
C PRO A 60 -5.21 10.76 -10.30
N ARG A 61 -4.44 11.35 -11.22
CA ARG A 61 -3.64 10.64 -12.23
C ARG A 61 -2.48 9.85 -11.60
N ASN A 62 -2.08 10.15 -10.36
CA ASN A 62 -1.09 9.36 -9.63
C ASN A 62 -1.61 7.96 -9.24
N ARG A 63 -2.93 7.72 -9.27
CA ARG A 63 -3.58 6.44 -8.92
C ARG A 63 -3.50 5.36 -10.01
N ARG A 64 -2.29 5.01 -10.46
CA ARG A 64 -2.02 4.13 -11.61
C ARG A 64 -1.56 2.71 -11.26
N ILE A 65 -1.72 1.80 -12.22
CA ILE A 65 -1.08 0.48 -12.30
C ILE A 65 -0.07 0.53 -13.45
N SER A 66 1.17 0.13 -13.19
CA SER A 66 2.25 0.10 -14.18
C SER A 66 2.58 -1.35 -14.50
N LEU A 67 2.70 -1.69 -15.78
CA LEU A 67 3.12 -3.01 -16.24
C LEU A 67 4.42 -2.87 -17.03
N LEU A 68 5.50 -3.47 -16.54
CA LEU A 68 6.79 -3.47 -17.21
C LEU A 68 6.99 -4.82 -17.93
N LEU A 69 7.11 -4.79 -19.25
CA LEU A 69 7.47 -5.96 -20.03
C LEU A 69 9.00 -6.09 -20.09
N LEU A 70 9.51 -7.22 -19.61
CA LEU A 70 10.93 -7.54 -19.68
C LEU A 70 11.19 -8.30 -20.99
N ASP A 71 12.19 -7.83 -21.74
CA ASP A 71 12.79 -8.58 -22.85
C ASP A 71 13.70 -9.66 -22.26
N ASP A 72 13.71 -10.87 -22.83
CA ASP A 72 14.56 -11.98 -22.40
C ASP A 72 16.05 -11.61 -22.38
N ARG A 73 16.47 -10.65 -23.21
CA ARG A 73 17.83 -10.08 -23.21
C ARG A 73 18.14 -9.24 -21.96
N ALA A 74 17.12 -8.69 -21.31
CA ALA A 74 17.24 -7.90 -20.09
C ALA A 74 17.23 -8.78 -18.82
N VAL A 75 16.62 -9.97 -18.89
CA VAL A 75 16.55 -10.93 -17.77
C VAL A 75 17.86 -11.71 -17.59
N SER A 76 18.67 -11.85 -18.64
CA SER A 76 19.94 -12.60 -18.63
C SER A 76 21.12 -11.91 -17.93
N LYS A 77 20.94 -10.68 -17.43
CA LYS A 77 21.97 -10.02 -16.61
C LYS A 77 21.76 -10.41 -15.14
N PRO A 78 22.55 -11.33 -14.56
CA PRO A 78 22.46 -11.58 -13.13
C PRO A 78 22.69 -10.26 -12.41
N ALA A 79 21.78 -9.91 -11.50
CA ALA A 79 21.99 -8.80 -10.59
C ALA A 79 23.36 -8.99 -9.94
N ARG A 80 24.24 -7.98 -10.02
CA ARG A 80 25.54 -8.01 -9.36
C ARG A 80 25.33 -8.41 -7.91
N THR A 81 25.75 -9.62 -7.54
CA THR A 81 25.88 -10.07 -6.17
C THR A 81 27.10 -9.37 -5.55
N GLY A 82 26.94 -8.08 -5.26
CA GLY A 82 27.74 -7.43 -4.23
C GLY A 82 27.34 -7.99 -2.86
N PRO A 83 28.19 -7.85 -1.82
CA PRO A 83 27.81 -8.26 -0.47
C PRO A 83 26.46 -7.60 -0.13
N VAL A 84 25.54 -8.40 0.43
CA VAL A 84 24.26 -7.91 0.94
C VAL A 84 24.59 -6.92 2.06
N GLY A 85 24.66 -5.65 1.70
CA GLY A 85 24.70 -4.56 2.66
C GLY A 85 23.46 -4.67 3.53
N LYS A 86 23.62 -4.41 4.84
CA LYS A 86 22.51 -4.36 5.79
C LYS A 86 21.33 -3.60 5.17
N PRO A 87 20.08 -4.05 5.34
CA PRO A 87 18.93 -3.39 4.72
C PRO A 87 18.95 -1.89 5.05
N ILE A 88 19.07 -1.05 4.02
CA ILE A 88 19.03 0.43 4.13
C ILE A 88 17.57 0.91 4.32
N PHE A 89 16.61 -0.02 4.40
CA PHE A 89 15.22 0.31 4.69
C PHE A 89 15.09 0.72 6.15
N LYS A 90 15.14 2.04 6.40
CA LYS A 90 14.51 2.63 7.57
C LYS A 90 13.04 2.22 7.51
N ALA A 91 12.56 1.50 8.51
CA ALA A 91 11.14 1.19 8.63
C ALA A 91 10.32 2.47 8.37
N PRO A 92 9.21 2.40 7.62
CA PRO A 92 8.32 3.56 7.52
C PRO A 92 8.01 4.02 8.95
N PRO A 93 8.01 5.34 9.22
CA PRO A 93 7.69 5.83 10.55
C PRO A 93 6.36 5.21 10.97
N ALA A 94 6.33 4.65 12.17
CA ALA A 94 5.09 4.14 12.75
C ALA A 94 4.02 5.20 12.56
N ALA A 95 2.91 4.83 11.92
CA ALA A 95 1.76 5.71 11.78
C ALA A 95 1.45 6.27 13.18
N PRO A 96 1.17 7.59 13.32
CA PRO A 96 0.89 8.16 14.62
C PRO A 96 -0.27 7.39 15.24
N ALA A 97 -0.02 6.81 16.42
CA ALA A 97 -1.06 6.22 17.23
C ALA A 97 -2.01 7.35 17.61
N ASN A 98 -3.16 7.45 16.92
CA ASN A 98 -4.21 8.33 17.38
C ASN A 98 -4.65 7.80 18.74
N ALA A 99 -4.26 8.52 19.78
CA ALA A 99 -4.67 8.30 21.14
C ALA A 99 -6.19 8.44 21.22
N SER A 100 -6.89 7.31 21.36
CA SER A 100 -8.26 7.31 21.83
C SER A 100 -8.23 7.76 23.29
N THR A 101 -8.34 9.07 23.53
CA THR A 101 -8.68 9.59 24.85
C THR A 101 -10.05 9.06 25.21
N ARG A 102 -10.04 8.06 26.10
CA ARG A 102 -11.18 7.50 26.79
C ARG A 102 -11.73 8.60 27.72
N ASN A 103 -12.68 9.41 27.23
CA ASN A 103 -13.44 10.28 28.10
C ASN A 103 -14.56 9.47 28.75
N GLU A 104 -14.23 8.89 29.89
CA GLU A 104 -15.19 8.56 30.95
C GLU A 104 -15.81 9.87 31.44
N ALA A 105 -17.14 9.99 31.37
CA ALA A 105 -17.88 11.01 32.10
C ALA A 105 -18.72 10.29 33.17
N PRO A 106 -18.61 10.65 34.46
CA PRO A 106 -19.49 10.14 35.50
C PRO A 106 -20.65 11.11 35.74
N ALA A 107 -21.89 10.60 35.85
CA ALA A 107 -22.88 11.01 36.86
C ALA A 107 -24.21 10.26 36.68
N ARG A 108 -24.58 9.38 37.62
CA ARG A 108 -25.54 9.58 38.73
C ARG A 108 -27.01 9.29 38.36
N ALA A 109 -27.60 8.42 39.19
CA ALA A 109 -28.94 7.85 39.15
C ALA A 109 -30.09 8.86 39.33
N VAL A 110 -31.27 8.55 38.73
CA VAL A 110 -32.62 8.63 39.35
C VAL A 110 -33.61 7.72 38.58
N GLY A 111 -34.26 6.77 39.28
CA GLY A 111 -35.73 6.56 39.29
C GLY A 111 -36.47 5.78 38.19
N ASN A 112 -36.91 4.57 38.56
CA ASN A 112 -38.22 3.91 38.37
C ASN A 112 -39.05 4.08 37.08
N GLY A 113 -39.50 2.93 36.53
CA GLY A 113 -40.82 2.83 35.88
C GLY A 113 -41.01 1.73 34.83
N ASN A 114 -41.73 0.68 35.24
CA ASN A 114 -42.65 -0.19 34.48
C ASN A 114 -42.16 -1.33 33.56
N GLN A 115 -42.82 -2.47 33.83
CA GLN A 115 -42.94 -3.77 33.15
C GLN A 115 -41.85 -4.80 33.45
#